data_AF-A0A3C1KJZ0-F1
#
_entry.id   AF-A0A3C1KJZ0-F1
#
_cell.length_a   1.000
_cell.length_b   1.000
_cell.length_c   1.000
_cell.angle_alpha   90.00
_cell.angle_beta   90.00
_cell.angle_gamma   90.00
#
_symmetry.space_group_name_H-M   'P 1'
#
loop_
_entity.id
_entity.type
_entity.pdbx_description
1 polymer ?
#
loop_
_entity_poly.entity_id
_entity_poly.type
_entity_poly.pdbx_seq_one_letter_code
_entity_poly.pdbx_strand_id
1 'polypeptide(L)' 'MPSAELRTLESWLSGQIIGQSHLVERLIIALLADGHLLVEGAPGLAKTRAIKALADGIEGSFHRIQFTPDLLPGDIT' A
#
# COMPACT_ATOMS: atom_id res chain seq x y z
N MET A 1 14.76 -18.62 -0.13
CA MET A 1 13.51 -19.10 -0.77
C MET A 1 12.57 -17.90 -0.80
N PRO A 2 12.21 -17.37 -1.98
CA PRO A 2 11.43 -16.13 -2.09
C PRO A 2 10.06 -16.18 -1.37
N SER A 3 9.51 -17.38 -1.15
CA SER A 3 8.29 -17.60 -0.38
C SER A 3 8.43 -17.34 1.12
N ALA A 4 9.63 -17.42 1.70
CA ALA A 4 9.85 -17.15 3.12
C ALA A 4 9.83 -15.63 3.39
N GLU A 5 10.51 -14.85 2.54
CA GLU A 5 10.57 -13.39 2.62
C GLU A 5 9.18 -12.76 2.47
N LEU A 6 8.37 -13.27 1.52
CA LEU A 6 6.99 -12.83 1.35
C LEU A 6 6.13 -13.05 2.60
N ARG A 7 6.27 -14.21 3.26
CA ARG A 7 5.55 -14.50 4.51
C ARG A 7 6.00 -13.60 5.65
N THR A 8 7.29 -13.27 5.70
CA THR A 8 7.82 -12.30 6.67
C THR A 8 7.20 -10.92 6.44
N LEU A 9 7.14 -10.46 5.19
CA LEU A 9 6.51 -9.18 4.82
C LEU A 9 5.02 -9.17 5.17
N GLU A 10 4.28 -10.22 4.82
CA GLU A 10 2.84 -10.37 5.12
C GLU A 10 2.57 -10.32 6.63
N SER A 11 3.36 -11.04 7.42
CA SER A 11 3.25 -11.04 8.87
C SER A 11 3.54 -9.68 9.47
N TRP A 12 4.56 -8.98 8.95
CA TRP A 12 4.92 -7.65 9.42
C TRP A 12 3.83 -6.62 9.07
N LEU A 13 3.27 -6.67 7.86
CA LEU A 13 2.17 -5.80 7.42
C LEU A 13 0.89 -6.02 8.24
N SER A 14 0.57 -7.28 8.53
CA SER A 14 -0.59 -7.64 9.37
C SER A 14 -0.48 -7.07 10.79
N GLY A 15 0.75 -6.92 11.32
CA GLY A 15 0.99 -6.23 12.60
C GLY A 15 0.81 -4.71 12.53
N GLN A 16 1.01 -4.09 11.36
CA GLN A 16 0.82 -2.65 11.16
C GLN A 16 -0.62 -2.27 10.85
N ILE A 17 -1.39 -3.18 10.24
CA ILE A 17 -2.72 -2.91 9.71
C ILE A 17 -3.74 -3.82 10.40
N ILE A 18 -4.27 -3.34 11.53
CA ILE A 18 -5.18 -4.13 12.37
C ILE A 18 -6.56 -4.26 11.72
N GLY A 19 -7.07 -5.49 11.63
CA GLY A 19 -8.43 -5.79 11.19
C GLY A 19 -8.66 -5.67 9.67
N GLN A 20 -7.60 -5.61 8.86
CA GLN A 20 -7.69 -5.48 7.40
C GLN A 20 -6.81 -6.50 6.67
N SER A 21 -6.94 -7.79 7.00
CA SER A 21 -6.19 -8.88 6.35
C SER A 21 -6.37 -8.89 4.83
N HIS A 22 -7.59 -8.63 4.35
CA HIS A 22 -7.90 -8.56 2.93
C HIS A 22 -7.14 -7.45 2.18
N LEU A 23 -6.90 -6.31 2.84
CA LEU A 23 -6.11 -5.23 2.26
C LEU A 23 -4.64 -5.64 2.13
N VAL A 24 -4.09 -6.30 3.17
CA VAL A 24 -2.71 -6.81 3.16
C VAL A 24 -2.49 -7.78 2.00
N GLU A 25 -3.38 -8.76 1.86
CA GLU A 25 -3.30 -9.76 0.78
C GLU A 25 -3.33 -9.08 -0.61
N ARG A 26 -4.27 -8.16 -0.81
CA ARG A 26 -4.40 -7.42 -2.08
C ARG A 26 -3.19 -6.56 -2.40
N LEU A 27 -2.58 -5.92 -1.40
CA LEU A 27 -1.35 -5.14 -1.56
C LEU A 27 -0.19 -6.01 -2.03
N ILE A 28 -0.03 -7.20 -1.46
CA ILE A 28 1.01 -8.16 -1.86
C ILE A 28 0.75 -8.66 -3.28
N ILE A 29 -0.49 -9.01 -3.61
CA ILE A 29 -0.85 -9.46 -4.96
C ILE A 29 -0.52 -8.39 -6.00
N ALA A 30 -0.89 -7.13 -5.76
CA ALA A 30 -0.59 -6.05 -6.69
C ALA A 30 0.91 -5.80 -6.84
N LEU A 31 1.68 -5.86 -5.74
CA LEU A 31 3.13 -5.75 -5.80
C LEU A 31 3.75 -6.86 -6.68
N LEU A 32 3.31 -8.11 -6.49
CA LEU A 32 3.83 -9.25 -7.24
C LEU A 32 3.41 -9.27 -8.71
N ALA A 33 2.25 -8.69 -9.02
CA ALA A 33 1.70 -8.61 -10.36
C ALA A 33 2.12 -7.35 -11.12
N ASP A 34 2.94 -6.48 -10.53
CA ASP A 34 3.26 -5.13 -11.05
C ASP A 34 1.98 -4.33 -11.39
N GLY A 35 0.98 -4.43 -10.52
CA GLY A 35 -0.36 -3.87 -10.69
C GLY A 35 -0.61 -2.60 -9.89
N HIS A 36 -1.71 -1.92 -10.21
CA HIS A 36 -2.20 -0.76 -9.46
C HIS A 36 -3.44 -1.11 -8.63
N LEU A 37 -3.60 -0.44 -7.48
CA LEU A 37 -4.69 -0.73 -6.55
C LEU A 37 -5.53 0.52 -6.28
N LEU A 38 -6.84 0.41 -6.52
CA LEU A 38 -7.81 1.40 -6.09
C LEU A 38 -8.35 1.01 -4.71
N VAL A 39 -8.05 1.81 -3.69
CA VAL A 39 -8.46 1.54 -2.31
C VAL A 39 -9.68 2.39 -1.95
N GLU A 40 -10.85 1.79 -1.95
CA GLU A 40 -12.10 2.41 -1.53
C GLU A 40 -12.49 2.00 -0.11
N GLY A 41 -13.16 2.89 0.63
CA GLY A 41 -13.70 2.59 1.94
C GLY A 41 -13.89 3.82 2.81
N ALA A 42 -14.50 3.64 3.98
CA ALA A 42 -14.74 4.72 4.93
C ALA A 42 -13.44 5.44 5.37
N PRO A 43 -13.49 6.75 5.67
CA PRO A 43 -12.36 7.46 6.26
C PRO A 43 -11.93 6.79 7.57
N GLY A 44 -10.61 6.76 7.84
CA GLY A 44 -10.05 6.17 9.07
C GLY A 44 -9.67 4.69 8.99
N LEU A 45 -9.94 3.97 7.90
CA LEU A 45 -9.56 2.55 7.73
C LEU A 45 -8.09 2.31 7.36
N ALA A 46 -7.18 3.14 7.88
CA ALA A 46 -5.73 2.99 7.72
C ALA A 46 -5.21 2.90 6.26
N LYS A 47 -5.97 3.29 5.23
CA LYS A 47 -5.59 3.20 3.80
C LYS A 47 -4.20 3.78 3.51
N THR A 48 -3.95 5.03 3.93
CA THR A 48 -2.65 5.69 3.75
C THR A 48 -1.54 4.99 4.54
N ARG A 49 -1.85 4.52 5.75
CA ARG A 49 -0.88 3.80 6.60
C ARG A 49 -0.49 2.47 5.96
N ALA A 50 -1.44 1.76 5.35
CA ALA A 50 -1.19 0.47 4.72
C ALA A 50 -0.23 0.59 3.53
N ILE A 51 -0.45 1.58 2.66
CA ILE A 51 0.44 1.84 1.51
C ILE A 51 1.83 2.28 1.99
N LYS A 52 1.90 3.17 3.00
CA LYS A 52 3.18 3.58 3.58
C LYS A 52 3.94 2.40 4.20
N ALA A 53 3.25 1.57 4.98
CA ALA A 53 3.86 0.39 5.59
C ALA A 53 4.40 -0.56 4.51
N LEU A 54 3.66 -0.80 3.43
CA LEU A 54 4.15 -1.61 2.31
C LEU A 54 5.45 -1.05 1.74
N ALA A 55 5.51 0.25 1.45
CA ALA A 55 6.73 0.89 0.95
C ALA A 55 7.90 0.73 1.94
N ASP A 56 7.67 0.99 3.22
CA ASP A 56 8.69 0.83 4.28
C ASP A 56 9.19 -0.63 4.36
N GLY A 57 8.31 -1.61 4.19
CA GLY A 57 8.63 -3.04 4.27
C GLY A 57 9.39 -3.62 3.08
N ILE A 58 9.41 -2.90 1.95
CA ILE A 58 10.14 -3.30 0.73
C ILE A 58 11.27 -2.31 0.37
N GLU A 59 11.59 -1.38 1.27
CA GLU A 59 12.54 -0.28 1.02
C GLU A 59 12.19 0.56 -0.23
N GLY A 60 10.88 0.66 -0.52
CA GLY A 60 10.35 1.40 -1.65
C GLY A 60 10.10 2.88 -1.35
N SER A 61 9.91 3.67 -2.40
CA SER A 61 9.55 5.09 -2.26
C SER A 61 8.04 5.27 -2.14
N PHE A 62 7.59 6.01 -1.12
CA PHE A 62 6.20 6.42 -0.97
C PHE A 62 6.00 7.88 -1.36
N HIS A 63 5.14 8.12 -2.35
CA HIS A 63 4.71 9.46 -2.76
C HIS A 63 3.19 9.59 -2.61
N ARG A 64 2.73 10.68 -2.01
CA ARG A 64 1.30 10.99 -1.85
C ARG A 64 0.97 12.24 -2.64
N ILE A 65 0.07 12.09 -3.60
CA ILE A 65 -0.51 13.20 -4.36
C ILE A 65 -1.97 13.35 -3.90
N GLN A 66 -2.34 14.56 -3.49
CA GLN A 66 -3.72 14.90 -3.15
C GLN A 66 -4.37 15.54 -4.37
N PHE A 67 -5.40 14.88 -4.93
CA PHE A 67 -6.20 15.49 -5.98
C PHE A 67 -6.99 16.66 -5.39
N THR A 68 -6.77 17.84 -5.96
CA THR A 68 -7.51 19.08 -5.74
C THR A 68 -8.08 19.55 -7.09
N PRO A 69 -9.16 20.33 -7.12
CA PRO A 69 -9.73 20.82 -8.38
C PRO A 69 -8.76 21.67 -9.21
N ASP A 70 -7.74 22.25 -8.57
CA ASP A 70 -6.73 23.11 -9.20
C ASP A 70 -5.46 22.37 -9.63
N LEU A 71 -5.36 21.06 -9.39
CA LEU A 71 -4.17 20.28 -9.71
C LEU A 71 -3.98 20.19 -11.24
N LEU A 72 -2.89 20.74 -11.77
CA LEU A 72 -2.58 20.65 -13.20
C LEU A 72 -1.78 19.36 -13.49
N PRO A 73 -1.87 18.82 -14.72
CA PRO A 73 -1.08 17.65 -15.11
C PRO A 73 0.43 17.84 -14.95
N GLY A 74 0.93 19.07 -15.06
CA GLY A 74 2.34 19.41 -14.87
C GLY A 74 2.82 19.40 -13.41
N ASP A 75 1.90 19.39 -12.44
CA ASP A 75 2.24 19.38 -11.00
C ASP A 75 2.52 17.95 -10.48
N ILE A 76 2.36 16.94 -11.34
CA ILE A 76 2.59 15.53 -11.03
C ILE A 76 3.93 15.12 -11.65
N THR A 77 4.96 14.90 -10.83
CA THR A 77 6.26 14.32 -11.23
C THR A 77 6.61 13.11 -10.40
#